data_AF-A0A932KLM9-F1
#
_entry.id   AF-A0A932KLM9-F1
#
_cell.length_a   1.000
_cell.length_b   1.000
_cell.length_c   1.000
_cell.angle_alpha   90.00
_cell.angle_beta   90.00
_cell.angle_gamma   90.00
#
_symmetry.space_group_name_H-M   'P 1'
#
loop_
_entity.id
_entity.type
_entity.pdbx_description
1 polymer ?
#
loop_
_entity_poly.entity_id
_entity_poly.type
_entity_poly.pdbx_seq_one_letter_code
_entity_poly.pdbx_strand_id
1 'polypeptide(L)' 'MSTAKIAITIDQATLTKLDRLVKIKMFPSRSKAIQAAVKDKLARLDRSRLARECAKLDPKFEQALADEGLSEELDQWPSY' A
#
# COMPACT_ATOMS: atom_id res chain seq x y z
N MET A 1 20.49 2.66 6.50
CA MET A 1 19.84 3.99 6.58
C MET A 1 20.08 4.55 7.96
N SER A 2 20.45 5.82 8.06
CA SER A 2 20.58 6.52 9.34
C SER A 2 19.20 6.69 10.01
N THR A 3 19.18 6.67 11.34
CA THR A 3 17.97 6.91 12.14
C THR A 3 18.11 8.24 12.85
N ALA A 4 17.15 9.15 12.66
CA ALA A 4 17.05 10.38 13.43
C ALA A 4 16.25 10.15 14.73
N LYS A 5 16.66 10.80 15.83
CA LYS A 5 15.88 10.82 17.08
C LYS A 5 14.91 11.99 17.07
N ILE A 6 13.69 11.74 17.52
CA ILE A 6 12.61 12.74 17.57
C ILE A 6 11.97 12.65 18.96
N ALA A 7 11.77 13.80 19.60
CA ALA A 7 10.96 13.90 20.81
C ALA A 7 9.49 14.07 20.40
N ILE A 8 8.59 13.27 20.97
CA ILE A 8 7.15 13.33 20.70
C ILE A 8 6.38 13.28 22.01
N THR A 9 5.22 13.96 22.04
CA THR A 9 4.24 13.81 23.10
C THR A 9 3.21 12.78 22.67
N ILE A 10 2.90 11.82 23.54
CA ILE A 10 1.94 10.75 23.30
C ILE A 10 1.06 10.60 24.54
N ASP A 11 -0.23 10.34 24.36
CA ASP A 11 -1.14 10.14 25.49
C ASP A 11 -0.83 8.82 26.22
N GLN A 12 -1.16 8.79 27.51
CA GLN A 12 -0.84 7.66 28.38
C GLN A 12 -1.53 6.37 27.96
N ALA A 13 -2.75 6.44 27.42
CA ALA A 13 -3.49 5.25 27.01
C ALA A 13 -2.85 4.60 25.78
N THR A 14 -2.43 5.40 24.81
CA THR A 14 -1.71 4.92 23.62
C THR A 14 -0.33 4.37 23.98
N LEU A 15 0.41 5.05 24.87
CA LEU A 15 1.69 4.55 25.35
C LEU A 15 1.55 3.19 26.04
N THR A 16 0.52 3.02 26.87
CA THR A 16 0.24 1.74 27.56
C THR A 16 -0.07 0.61 26.57
N LYS A 17 -0.82 0.90 25.51
CA LYS A 17 -1.09 -0.07 24.44
C LYS A 17 0.18 -0.44 23.68
N LEU A 18 1.02 0.54 23.34
CA LEU A 18 2.30 0.33 22.68
C LEU A 18 3.21 -0.58 23.50
N ASP A 19 3.28 -0.33 24.81
CA ASP A 19 4.09 -1.13 25.74
C ASP A 19 3.62 -2.57 25.82
N ARG A 20 2.31 -2.79 25.81
CA ARG A 20 1.74 -4.14 25.76
C ARG A 20 2.20 -4.87 24.50
N LEU A 21 2.18 -4.22 23.33
CA LEU A 21 2.59 -4.82 22.06
C LEU A 21 4.08 -5.19 22.04
N VAL A 22 4.92 -4.38 22.66
CA VAL A 22 6.35 -4.70 22.83
C VAL A 22 6.53 -5.84 23.84
N LYS A 23 5.77 -5.84 24.94
CA LYS A 23 5.84 -6.88 25.98
C LYS A 23 5.45 -8.26 25.46
N ILE A 24 4.45 -8.35 24.59
CA ILE A 24 4.06 -9.61 23.92
C ILE A 24 4.99 -9.96 22.75
N LYS A 25 6.11 -9.25 22.57
CA LYS A 25 7.10 -9.45 21.49
C LYS A 25 6.56 -9.30 20.07
N MET A 26 5.41 -8.65 19.88
CA MET A 26 4.89 -8.31 18.55
C MET A 26 5.80 -7.30 17.85
N PHE A 27 6.48 -6.43 18.63
CA PHE A 27 7.52 -5.54 18.13
C PHE A 27 8.78 -5.62 18.99
N PRO A 28 9.98 -5.48 18.40
CA PRO A 28 11.24 -5.53 19.14
C PRO A 28 11.45 -4.37 20.12
N SER A 29 10.88 -3.20 19.84
CA SER A 29 10.99 -2.00 20.67
C SER A 29 9.90 -0.99 20.35
N ARG A 30 9.68 -0.03 21.26
CA ARG A 30 8.78 1.12 21.04
C ARG A 30 9.14 1.88 19.76
N SER A 31 10.42 2.16 19.54
CA SER A 31 10.89 2.87 18.35
C SER A 31 10.59 2.11 17.06
N LYS A 32 10.76 0.77 17.06
CA LYS A 32 10.43 -0.06 15.88
C LYS A 32 8.93 -0.12 15.62
N ALA A 33 8.12 -0.22 16.67
CA ALA A 33 6.67 -0.19 16.56
C ALA A 33 6.17 1.15 15.98
N ILE A 34 6.64 2.27 16.52
CA ILE A 34 6.28 3.62 16.03
C ILE A 34 6.76 3.81 14.58
N GLN A 35 7.99 3.42 14.26
CA GLN A 35 8.51 3.52 12.90
C GLN A 35 7.66 2.74 11.89
N ALA A 36 7.24 1.51 12.24
CA ALA A 36 6.38 0.71 11.40
C ALA A 36 4.99 1.35 11.21
N ALA A 37 4.39 1.86 12.28
CA ALA A 37 3.09 2.53 12.24
C ALA A 37 3.12 3.81 11.39
N VAL A 38 4.17 4.63 11.52
CA VAL A 38 4.35 5.85 10.70
C VAL A 38 4.53 5.48 9.23
N LYS A 39 5.35 4.47 8.92
CA LYS A 39 5.54 4.01 7.55
C LYS A 39 4.24 3.52 6.94
N ASP A 40 3.46 2.71 7.67
CA ASP A 40 2.16 2.22 7.20
C ASP A 40 1.18 3.39 6.99
N LYS A 41 1.11 4.34 7.93
CA LYS A 41 0.22 5.49 7.81
C LYS A 41 0.56 6.36 6.60
N LEU A 42 1.84 6.65 6.37
CA LEU A 42 2.30 7.39 5.18
C LEU A 42 1.96 6.62 3.90
N ALA A 43 2.23 5.32 3.84
CA ALA A 43 1.88 4.50 2.68
C ALA A 43 0.38 4.49 2.39
N ARG A 44 -0.48 4.51 3.42
CA ARG A 44 -1.94 4.63 3.26
C ARG A 44 -2.36 6.02 2.79
N LEU A 45 -1.72 7.07 3.31
CA LEU A 45 -2.01 8.47 2.95
C LEU A 45 -1.57 8.79 1.51
N ASP A 46 -0.48 8.20 1.05
CA ASP A 46 0.02 8.42 -0.31
C ASP A 46 -0.99 7.98 -1.39
N ARG A 47 -2.02 7.18 -1.05
CA ARG A 47 -3.04 6.62 -1.96
C ARG A 47 -2.47 6.01 -3.26
N SER A 48 -1.17 5.77 -3.29
CA SER A 48 -0.40 5.40 -4.46
C SER A 48 -0.39 3.91 -4.70
N ARG A 49 -1.17 3.12 -3.92
CA ARG A 49 -1.35 1.68 -4.18
C ARG A 49 -1.84 1.46 -5.61
N LEU A 50 -2.88 2.17 -6.04
CA LEU A 50 -3.37 2.05 -7.42
C LEU A 50 -2.28 2.44 -8.42
N ALA A 51 -1.65 3.60 -8.26
CA ALA A 51 -0.57 4.04 -9.15
C ALA A 51 0.62 3.06 -9.21
N ARG A 52 1.01 2.46 -8.08
CA ARG A 52 2.10 1.46 -8.00
C ARG A 52 1.73 0.12 -8.61
N GLU A 53 0.48 -0.32 -8.45
CA GLU A 53 0.00 -1.55 -9.08
C GLU A 53 -0.23 -1.36 -10.59
N CYS A 54 -0.79 -0.21 -11.01
CA CYS A 54 -0.90 0.15 -12.43
C CYS A 54 0.47 0.26 -13.11
N ALA A 55 1.50 0.71 -12.41
CA ALA A 55 2.87 0.75 -12.93
C ALA A 55 3.48 -0.65 -13.21
N LYS A 56 2.86 -1.73 -12.73
CA LYS A 56 3.30 -3.11 -13.03
C LYS A 56 2.66 -3.68 -14.30
N LEU A 57 1.60 -3.04 -14.81
CA LEU A 57 0.89 -3.49 -16.00
C LEU A 57 1.71 -3.14 -17.25
N ASP A 58 1.73 -4.04 -18.23
CA ASP A 58 2.28 -3.77 -19.56
C ASP A 58 1.15 -3.31 -20.49
N PRO A 59 1.11 -2.03 -20.91
CA PRO A 59 0.02 -1.50 -21.74
C PRO A 59 -0.23 -2.31 -23.01
N LYS A 60 0.82 -2.89 -23.62
CA LYS A 60 0.67 -3.65 -24.86
C LYS A 60 0.04 -5.02 -24.61
N PHE A 61 0.45 -5.67 -23.53
CA PHE A 61 -0.11 -6.96 -23.13
C PHE A 61 -1.59 -6.81 -22.73
N GLU A 62 -1.88 -5.82 -21.89
CA GLU A 62 -3.25 -5.55 -21.44
C GLU A 62 -4.17 -5.20 -22.62
N GLN A 63 -3.68 -4.41 -23.58
CA GLN A 63 -4.43 -4.10 -24.79
C GLN A 63 -4.69 -5.35 -25.65
N ALA A 64 -3.68 -6.18 -25.88
CA ALA A 64 -3.83 -7.40 -26.66
C ALA A 64 -4.81 -8.40 -26.02
N LEU A 65 -4.85 -8.47 -24.69
CA LEU A 65 -5.80 -9.29 -23.95
C LEU A 65 -7.23 -8.71 -24.01
N ALA A 66 -7.38 -7.39 -23.94
CA ALA A 66 -8.68 -6.72 -24.04
C ALA A 66 -9.27 -6.80 -25.45
N ASP A 67 -8.41 -6.77 -26.47
CA ASP A 67 -8.79 -6.88 -27.88
C ASP A 67 -8.96 -8.35 -28.33
N GLU A 68 -8.71 -9.34 -27.46
CA GLU A 68 -8.93 -10.75 -27.73
C GLU A 68 -10.44 -11.02 -27.91
N GLY A 69 -10.84 -11.52 -29.08
CA GLY A 69 -12.24 -11.76 -29.44
C GLY A 69 -12.95 -10.59 -30.13
N LEU A 70 -12.39 -9.37 -30.07
CA LEU A 70 -12.97 -8.19 -30.73
C LEU A 70 -13.02 -8.35 -32.26
N SER A 71 -12.04 -9.07 -32.83
CA SER A 71 -12.00 -9.40 -34.25
C SER A 71 -13.12 -10.33 -34.70
N GLU A 72 -13.62 -11.20 -33.81
CA GLU A 72 -14.72 -12.14 -34.11
C GLU A 72 -16.11 -11.51 -33.85
N GLU A 73 -16.17 -10.50 -32.97
CA GLU A 73 -17.39 -9.74 -32.68
C GLU A 73 -17.69 -8.67 -33.73
N LEU A 74 -16.67 -8.06 -34.34
CA LEU A 74 -16.83 -7.04 -35.39
C LEU A 74 -17.71 -7.50 -36.57
N ASP A 75 -17.63 -8.78 -36.94
CA ASP A 75 -18.44 -9.39 -38.01
C ASP A 75 -19.91 -9.61 -37.59
N GLN A 76 -20.21 -9.56 -36.30
CA GLN A 76 -21.55 -9.77 -35.73
C GLN A 76 -22.25 -8.45 -35.38
N TRP A 77 -21.54 -7.33 -35.41
CA TRP A 77 -22.12 -6.04 -35.06
C TRP A 77 -22.97 -5.50 -36.22
N PRO A 78 -24.23 -5.08 -35.96
CA PRO A 78 -25.07 -4.49 -36.99
C PRO A 78 -24.45 -3.19 -37.50
N SER A 79 -24.45 -2.98 -38.82
CA SER A 79 -24.10 -1.70 -39.42
C SER A 79 -25.10 -0.62 -38.97
N TYR A 80 -24.60 0.47 -38.41
CA TYR A 80 -25.42 1.63 -38.02
C TYR A 80 -25.83 2.47 -39.25
#